data_AF-A0A4Q5R6A6-F1
#
_entry.id   AF-A0A4Q5R6A6-F1
#
_cell.length_a   1.000
_cell.length_b   1.000
_cell.length_c   1.000
_cell.angle_alpha   90.00
_cell.angle_beta   90.00
_cell.angle_gamma   90.00
#
_symmetry.space_group_name_H-M   'P 1'
#
loop_
_entity.id
_entity.type
_entity.pdbx_description
1 polymer ?
#
loop_
_entity_poly.entity_id
_entity_poly.type
_entity_poly.pdbx_seq_one_letter_code
_entity_poly.pdbx_strand_id
1 'polypeptide(L)'
;MPDTFAPLAMTSAHFVELLAQYLARFQHAASQLAEARLLARPTEDLTAALARDLLAYSWSVQSRALLRPAEAGTQQQQALELHLRLSVIETLVGLRSGQLPALLTAQGPDDTAPTPSQLQRLAAAEARVFHLYGAASLN
;
A
#
# COMPACT_ATOMS: atom_id res chain seq x y z
N MET A 1 -35.22 -11.89 15.31
CA MET A 1 -34.36 -11.99 14.12
C MET A 1 -32.93 -11.94 14.63
N PRO A 2 -32.12 -13.00 14.49
CA PRO A 2 -30.71 -12.89 14.85
C PRO A 2 -30.04 -11.96 13.83
N ASP A 3 -29.56 -10.81 14.30
CA ASP A 3 -28.60 -9.99 13.58
C ASP A 3 -27.31 -10.79 13.45
N THR A 4 -27.22 -11.52 12.35
CA THR A 4 -25.99 -12.18 11.94
C THR A 4 -24.97 -11.08 11.68
N PHE A 5 -24.14 -10.78 12.69
CA PHE A 5 -22.81 -10.22 12.48
C PHE A 5 -22.02 -11.26 11.68
N ALA A 6 -22.32 -11.37 10.38
CA ALA A 6 -21.36 -11.95 9.46
C ALA A 6 -20.12 -11.06 9.62
N PRO A 7 -18.98 -11.60 10.10
CA PRO A 7 -17.74 -10.84 10.00
C PRO A 7 -17.66 -10.40 8.54
N LEU A 8 -17.55 -9.09 8.30
CA LEU A 8 -17.32 -8.56 6.96
C LEU A 8 -16.03 -9.22 6.48
N ALA A 9 -16.17 -10.37 5.82
CA ALA A 9 -15.06 -11.08 5.23
C ALA A 9 -14.50 -10.10 4.21
N MET A 10 -13.27 -9.63 4.44
CA MET A 10 -12.64 -8.68 3.55
C MET A 10 -12.37 -9.39 2.24
N THR A 11 -13.31 -9.25 1.31
CA THR A 11 -13.22 -9.86 -0.01
C THR A 11 -12.03 -9.28 -0.76
N SER A 12 -11.49 -10.06 -1.71
CA SER A 12 -10.41 -9.61 -2.59
C SER A 12 -10.73 -8.28 -3.28
N ALA A 13 -11.96 -8.11 -3.76
CA ALA A 13 -12.42 -6.87 -4.39
C ALA A 13 -12.39 -5.68 -3.43
N HIS A 14 -12.90 -5.85 -2.21
CA HIS A 14 -12.87 -4.80 -1.21
C HIS A 14 -11.44 -4.41 -0.82
N PHE A 15 -10.54 -5.41 -0.73
CA PHE A 15 -9.14 -5.15 -0.44
C PHE A 15 -8.43 -4.40 -1.59
N VAL A 16 -8.71 -4.73 -2.85
CA VAL A 16 -8.23 -3.97 -4.02
C VAL A 16 -8.65 -2.50 -3.94
N GLU A 17 -9.93 -2.24 -3.66
CA GLU A 17 -10.43 -0.86 -3.52
C GLU A 17 -9.71 -0.11 -2.40
N LEU A 18 -9.51 -0.78 -1.26
CA LEU A 18 -8.78 -0.23 -0.12
C LEU A 18 -7.32 0.09 -0.50
N LEU A 19 -6.63 -0.80 -1.20
CA LEU A 19 -5.27 -0.57 -1.70
C LEU A 19 -5.19 0.63 -2.65
N ALA A 20 -6.16 0.78 -3.56
CA ALA A 20 -6.22 1.91 -4.48
C ALA A 20 -6.42 3.25 -3.74
N GLN A 21 -7.25 3.26 -2.69
CA GLN A 21 -7.42 4.43 -1.84
C GLN A 21 -6.13 4.80 -1.09
N TYR A 22 -5.43 3.82 -0.53
CA TYR A 22 -4.13 4.07 0.12
C TYR A 22 -3.09 4.61 -0.86
N LEU A 23 -3.01 4.05 -2.06
CA LEU A 23 -2.12 4.54 -3.11
C LEU A 23 -2.37 6.01 -3.42
N ALA A 24 -3.63 6.40 -3.64
CA ALA A 24 -4.00 7.79 -3.89
C ALA A 24 -3.63 8.71 -2.71
N ARG A 25 -3.89 8.28 -1.47
CA ARG A 25 -3.54 9.04 -0.26
C ARG A 25 -2.03 9.23 -0.11
N PHE A 26 -1.24 8.19 -0.34
CA PHE A 26 0.22 8.30 -0.28
C PHE A 26 0.78 9.18 -1.39
N GLN A 27 0.25 9.11 -2.61
CA GLN A 27 0.64 10.02 -3.69
C GLN A 27 0.31 11.47 -3.36
N HIS A 28 -0.87 11.73 -2.80
CA HIS A 28 -1.26 13.07 -2.37
C HIS A 28 -0.32 13.60 -1.27
N ALA A 29 -0.07 12.81 -0.23
CA ALA A 29 0.88 13.17 0.82
C ALA A 29 2.30 13.42 0.26
N ALA A 30 2.73 12.63 -0.71
CA ALA A 30 4.02 12.79 -1.38
C ALA A 30 4.10 14.13 -2.12
N SER A 31 3.05 14.52 -2.85
CA SER A 31 2.99 15.82 -3.52
C SER A 31 3.00 16.99 -2.54
N GLN A 32 2.23 16.92 -1.45
CA GLN A 32 2.19 17.97 -0.43
C GLN A 32 3.52 18.13 0.28
N LEU A 33 4.21 17.01 0.60
CA LEU A 33 5.54 17.05 1.20
C LEU A 33 6.58 17.63 0.24
N ALA A 34 6.52 17.30 -1.05
CA ALA A 34 7.41 17.87 -2.06
C ALA A 34 7.20 19.39 -2.16
N GLU A 35 5.94 19.84 -2.22
CA GLU A 35 5.59 21.27 -2.26
C GLU A 35 6.02 22.01 -0.98
N ALA A 36 5.72 21.45 0.19
CA ALA A 36 6.11 22.04 1.47
C ALA A 36 7.64 22.19 1.59
N ARG A 37 8.41 21.20 1.11
CA ARG A 37 9.89 21.28 1.05
C ARG A 37 10.37 22.39 0.12
N LEU A 38 9.78 22.51 -1.07
CA LEU A 38 10.12 23.58 -2.02
C LEU A 38 9.85 24.97 -1.45
N LEU A 39 8.76 25.11 -0.68
CA LEU A 39 8.36 26.35 -0.04
C LEU A 39 8.98 26.55 1.36
N ALA A 40 9.89 25.67 1.80
CA ALA A 40 10.49 25.66 3.14
C ALA A 40 9.46 25.75 4.29
N ARG A 41 8.27 25.16 4.10
CA ARG A 41 7.20 25.08 5.09
C ARG A 41 7.46 23.93 6.07
N PRO A 42 6.98 24.04 7.33
CA PRO A 42 7.03 22.92 8.26
C PRO A 42 6.28 21.71 7.67
N THR A 43 6.84 20.53 7.92
CA THR A 43 6.31 19.26 7.38
C THR A 43 5.85 18.29 8.46
N GLU A 44 5.91 18.67 9.74
CA GLU A 44 5.61 17.76 10.86
C GLU A 44 4.18 17.22 10.81
N ASP A 45 3.19 18.06 10.50
CA ASP A 45 1.80 17.62 10.40
C ASP A 45 1.58 16.65 9.24
N LEU A 46 2.26 16.89 8.12
CA LEU A 46 2.19 16.05 6.92
C LEU A 46 2.87 14.69 7.16
N THR A 47 4.02 14.67 7.84
CA THR A 47 4.72 13.43 8.17
C THR A 47 3.97 12.63 9.24
N ALA A 48 3.34 13.29 10.21
CA ALA A 48 2.48 12.63 11.19
C ALA A 48 1.23 12.01 10.54
N ALA A 49 0.59 12.70 9.60
CA ALA A 49 -0.52 12.14 8.82
C ALA A 49 -0.09 10.93 8.00
N LEU A 50 1.06 11.01 7.32
CA LEU A 50 1.62 9.90 6.56
C LEU A 50 1.92 8.67 7.42
N ALA A 51 2.46 8.87 8.63
CA ALA A 51 2.74 7.79 9.56
C ALA A 51 1.45 7.06 10.01
N ARG A 52 0.37 7.80 10.26
CA ARG A 52 -0.94 7.20 10.56
C ARG A 52 -1.49 6.37 9.40
N ASP A 53 -1.42 6.91 8.19
CA ASP A 53 -1.88 6.20 6.99
C ASP A 53 -1.04 4.94 6.73
N LEU A 54 0.26 4.97 7.01
CA LEU A 54 1.14 3.80 6.92
C LEU A 54 0.77 2.70 7.94
N LEU A 55 0.45 3.07 9.18
CA LEU A 55 0.01 2.12 10.20
C LEU A 55 -1.32 1.46 9.82
N ALA A 56 -2.27 2.24 9.31
CA ALA A 56 -3.56 1.71 8.85
C ALA A 56 -3.39 0.79 7.64
N TYR A 57 -2.51 1.15 6.69
CA TYR A 57 -2.16 0.31 5.54
C TYR A 57 -1.53 -1.02 5.98
N SER A 58 -0.53 -0.99 6.88
CA SER A 58 0.16 -2.19 7.32
C SER A 58 -0.77 -3.16 8.03
N TRP A 59 -1.68 -2.64 8.88
CA TRP A 59 -2.73 -3.42 9.52
C TRP A 59 -3.65 -4.09 8.49
N SER A 60 -4.05 -3.36 7.45
CA SER A 60 -4.93 -3.86 6.40
C SER A 60 -4.27 -5.00 5.61
N VAL A 61 -3.00 -4.85 5.25
CA VAL A 61 -2.22 -5.88 4.54
C VAL A 61 -2.03 -7.14 5.40
N GLN A 62 -1.69 -6.99 6.68
CA GLN A 62 -1.57 -8.11 7.61
C GLN A 62 -2.91 -8.83 7.79
N SER A 63 -4.00 -8.08 7.95
CA SER A 63 -5.35 -8.64 8.05
C SER A 63 -5.72 -9.43 6.79
N ARG A 64 -5.36 -8.93 5.58
CA ARG A 64 -5.54 -9.68 4.33
C ARG A 64 -4.75 -10.99 4.31
N ALA A 65 -3.50 -10.98 4.76
CA ALA A 65 -2.63 -12.15 4.75
C ALA A 65 -3.14 -13.30 5.65
N LEU A 66 -3.96 -12.98 6.64
CA LEU A 66 -4.59 -13.96 7.54
C LEU A 66 -5.85 -14.62 6.94
N LEU A 67 -6.36 -14.13 5.81
CA LEU A 67 -7.56 -14.67 5.18
C LEU A 67 -7.25 -15.96 4.40
N ARG A 68 -8.24 -16.86 4.35
CA ARG A 68 -8.09 -18.20 3.75
C ARG A 68 -7.98 -18.11 2.21
N PRO A 69 -7.33 -19.10 1.55
CA PRO A 69 -7.20 -19.13 0.08
C PRO A 69 -8.55 -19.06 -0.69
N ALA A 70 -9.65 -19.52 -0.09
CA ALA A 70 -10.99 -19.42 -0.67
C ALA A 70 -11.48 -17.96 -0.83
N GLU A 71 -10.89 -17.01 -0.09
CA GLU A 71 -11.19 -15.58 -0.13
C GLU A 71 -10.17 -14.81 -0.98
N ALA A 72 -9.24 -15.51 -1.64
CA ALA A 72 -8.13 -14.94 -2.40
C ALA A 72 -8.55 -14.32 -3.75
N GLY A 73 -9.84 -14.31 -4.10
CA GLY A 73 -10.32 -13.71 -5.35
C GLY A 73 -9.88 -14.45 -6.61
N THR A 74 -10.25 -13.91 -7.77
CA THR A 74 -9.81 -14.45 -9.08
C THR A 74 -8.32 -14.19 -9.30
N GLN A 75 -7.67 -14.92 -10.23
CA GLN A 75 -6.26 -14.67 -10.58
C GLN A 75 -6.01 -13.21 -10.99
N GLN A 76 -6.95 -12.60 -11.71
CA GLN A 76 -6.90 -11.19 -12.09
C GLN A 76 -6.94 -10.26 -10.88
N GLN A 77 -7.77 -10.55 -9.87
CA GLN A 77 -7.80 -9.78 -8.64
C GLN A 77 -6.49 -9.92 -7.84
N GLN A 78 -5.91 -11.11 -7.78
CA GLN A 78 -4.62 -11.33 -7.13
C GLN A 78 -3.49 -10.57 -7.81
N ALA A 79 -3.47 -10.55 -9.15
CA ALA A 79 -2.52 -9.75 -9.92
C ALA A 79 -2.68 -8.24 -9.64
N LEU A 80 -3.93 -7.76 -9.56
CA LEU A 80 -4.25 -6.37 -9.25
C LEU A 80 -3.89 -5.99 -7.81
N GLU A 81 -4.18 -6.85 -6.83
CA GLU A 81 -3.75 -6.67 -5.44
C GLU A 81 -2.22 -6.53 -5.35
N LEU A 82 -1.49 -7.41 -6.03
CA LEU A 82 -0.04 -7.39 -6.04
C LEU A 82 0.51 -6.13 -6.70
N HIS A 83 -0.07 -5.72 -7.83
CA HIS A 83 0.31 -4.49 -8.52
C HIS A 83 0.13 -3.27 -7.63
N LEU A 84 -1.04 -3.12 -7.01
CA LEU A 84 -1.34 -1.98 -6.13
C LEU A 84 -0.43 -1.96 -4.89
N ARG A 85 -0.14 -3.12 -4.28
CA ARG A 85 0.82 -3.20 -3.16
C ARG A 85 2.22 -2.73 -3.58
N LEU A 86 2.70 -3.18 -4.75
CA LEU A 86 3.98 -2.71 -5.30
C LEU A 86 3.98 -1.20 -5.52
N SER A 87 2.94 -0.64 -6.12
CA SER A 87 2.84 0.81 -6.36
C SER A 87 2.83 1.62 -5.06
N VAL A 88 2.14 1.14 -4.02
CA VAL A 88 2.16 1.77 -2.69
C VAL A 88 3.58 1.81 -2.14
N ILE A 89 4.27 0.67 -2.18
CA ILE A 89 5.63 0.55 -1.65
C ILE A 89 6.60 1.46 -2.40
N GLU A 90 6.55 1.47 -3.73
CA GLU A 90 7.41 2.34 -4.54
C GLU A 90 7.15 3.81 -4.24
N THR A 91 5.88 4.21 -4.09
CA THR A 91 5.50 5.57 -3.67
C THR A 91 6.14 5.95 -2.34
N LEU A 92 6.09 5.06 -1.35
CA LEU A 92 6.70 5.28 -0.03
C LEU A 92 8.23 5.34 -0.11
N VAL A 93 8.87 4.43 -0.84
CA VAL A 93 10.34 4.45 -1.04
C VAL A 93 10.78 5.76 -1.70
N GLY A 94 10.07 6.19 -2.73
CA GLY A 94 10.35 7.45 -3.42
C GLY A 94 10.13 8.69 -2.56
N LEU A 95 9.08 8.69 -1.74
CA LEU A 95 8.83 9.76 -0.76
C LEU A 95 10.00 9.92 0.21
N ARG A 96 10.59 8.80 0.64
CA ARG A 96 11.75 8.79 1.55
C ARG A 96 13.05 9.22 0.86
N SER A 97 13.28 8.83 -0.39
CA SER A 97 14.46 9.24 -1.16
C SER A 97 14.36 10.66 -1.73
N GLY A 98 13.20 11.31 -1.61
CA GLY A 98 12.95 12.62 -2.20
C GLY A 98 12.73 12.58 -3.71
N GLN A 99 12.54 11.38 -4.27
CA GLN A 99 12.23 11.16 -5.69
C GLN A 99 10.79 10.65 -5.77
N LEU A 100 9.85 11.48 -6.22
CA LEU A 100 8.53 10.96 -6.56
C LEU A 100 8.70 9.94 -7.69
N PRO A 101 8.34 8.66 -7.48
CA PRO A 101 8.47 7.68 -8.54
C PRO A 101 7.53 8.08 -9.67
N ALA A 102 7.96 7.88 -10.91
CA ALA A 102 7.03 7.90 -12.04
C ALA A 102 5.93 6.89 -11.71
N LEU A 103 4.67 7.32 -11.78
CA LEU A 103 3.51 6.44 -11.61
C LEU A 103 3.78 5.16 -12.41
N LEU A 104 3.82 4.01 -11.75
CA LEU A 104 3.52 2.77 -12.43
C LEU A 104 2.08 2.92 -12.91
N THR A 105 1.90 3.42 -14.12
CA THR A 105 0.66 3.25 -14.83
C THR A 105 0.46 1.76 -14.91
N ALA A 106 -0.67 1.29 -14.38
CA ALA A 106 -1.15 -0.06 -14.64
C ALA A 106 -1.29 -0.18 -16.17
N GLN A 107 -0.22 -0.57 -16.87
CA GLN A 107 -0.36 -1.11 -18.20
C GLN A 107 -1.27 -2.32 -18.04
N GLY A 108 -2.36 -2.31 -18.80
CA GLY A 108 -3.46 -3.26 -18.68
C GLY A 108 -2.95 -4.69 -18.56
N PRO A 109 -3.69 -5.56 -17.85
CA PRO A 109 -3.22 -6.89 -17.49
C PRO A 109 -2.87 -7.65 -18.77
N ASP A 110 -1.57 -7.89 -18.96
CA ASP A 110 -1.14 -9.02 -19.77
C ASP A 110 -1.44 -10.25 -18.91
N ASP A 111 -2.23 -11.16 -19.49
CA ASP A 111 -3.03 -12.22 -18.85
C ASP A 111 -2.16 -13.33 -18.23
N THR A 112 -1.31 -12.95 -17.28
CA THR A 112 -0.28 -13.81 -16.70
C THR A 112 -0.31 -13.74 -15.18
N ALA A 113 -0.39 -14.91 -14.56
CA ALA A 113 -0.32 -15.06 -13.11
C ALA A 113 0.92 -14.33 -12.55
N PRO A 114 0.85 -13.76 -11.34
CA PRO A 114 1.97 -13.05 -10.74
C PRO A 114 3.22 -13.94 -10.76
N THR A 115 4.26 -13.48 -11.44
CA THR A 115 5.48 -14.28 -11.57
C THR A 115 6.14 -14.39 -10.19
N PRO A 116 6.84 -15.50 -9.88
CA PRO A 116 7.60 -15.64 -8.64
C PRO A 116 8.57 -14.48 -8.38
N SER A 117 9.07 -13.86 -9.46
CA SER A 117 9.94 -12.69 -9.40
C SER A 117 9.25 -11.42 -8.88
N GLN A 118 7.94 -11.27 -9.11
CA GLN A 118 7.16 -10.14 -8.61
C GLN A 118 6.84 -10.31 -7.12
N LEU A 119 6.54 -11.54 -6.68
CA LEU A 119 6.35 -11.85 -5.26
C LEU A 119 7.64 -11.63 -4.43
N GLN A 120 8.79 -12.03 -4.97
CA GLN A 120 10.09 -11.77 -4.34
C GLN A 120 10.43 -10.27 -4.30
N ARG A 121 10.17 -9.54 -5.38
CA ARG A 121 10.32 -8.07 -5.41
C ARG A 121 9.42 -7.41 -4.38
N LEU A 122 8.17 -7.85 -4.26
CA LEU A 122 7.22 -7.35 -3.27
C LEU A 122 7.75 -7.59 -1.84
N ALA A 123 8.14 -8.82 -1.49
CA ALA A 123 8.67 -9.13 -0.17
C ALA A 123 9.90 -8.30 0.20
N ALA A 124 10.84 -8.13 -0.74
CA ALA A 124 12.03 -7.30 -0.55
C ALA A 124 11.69 -5.81 -0.39
N ALA A 125 10.68 -5.32 -1.12
CA ALA A 125 10.27 -3.93 -1.09
C ALA A 125 9.44 -3.62 0.18
N GLU A 126 8.59 -4.54 0.63
CA GLU A 126 7.88 -4.44 1.91
C GLU A 126 8.84 -4.42 3.10
N ALA A 127 9.85 -5.29 3.09
CA ALA A 127 10.90 -5.28 4.11
C ALA A 127 11.67 -3.94 4.12
N ARG A 128 11.97 -3.37 2.95
CA ARG A 128 12.59 -2.05 2.84
C ARG A 128 11.71 -0.93 3.40
N VAL A 129 10.42 -0.90 3.10
CA VAL A 129 9.50 0.10 3.68
C VAL A 129 9.42 -0.06 5.20
N PHE A 130 9.35 -1.30 5.69
CA PHE A 130 9.41 -1.55 7.13
C PHE A 130 10.73 -1.05 7.74
N HIS A 131 11.87 -1.21 7.09
CA HIS A 131 13.13 -0.63 7.59
C HIS A 131 13.18 0.90 7.51
N LEU A 132 12.60 1.50 6.46
CA LEU A 132 12.63 2.95 6.24
C LEU A 132 11.68 3.71 7.16
N TYR A 133 10.58 3.09 7.58
CA TYR A 133 9.52 3.71 8.36
C TYR A 133 9.25 3.04 9.72
N GLY A 134 9.67 1.80 9.92
CA GLY A 134 9.47 1.01 11.14
C GLY A 134 10.55 1.19 12.21
N ALA A 135 11.49 2.13 12.04
CA ALA A 135 12.40 2.58 13.09
C ALA A 135 11.90 3.83 13.83
N ALA A 136 10.61 4.15 13.77
CA ALA A 136 9.97 4.82 14.89
C ALA A 136 9.79 3.77 15.99
N SER A 137 10.87 3.51 16.73
CA SER A 137 10.78 2.79 18.00
C SER A 137 9.71 3.49 18.83
N LEU A 138 8.67 2.76 19.22
CA LEU A 138 7.73 3.16 20.25
C LEU A 138 8.49 3.17 21.59
N ASN A 139 9.36 4.17 21.78
CA ASN A 139 9.97 4.52 23.07
C ASN A 139 9.88 6.03 23.23
#